data_AF-A0A972XDF8-F1
#
_entry.id   AF-A0A972XDF8-F1
#
_cell.length_a   1.000
_cell.length_b   1.000
_cell.length_c   1.000
_cell.angle_alpha   90.00
_cell.angle_beta   90.00
_cell.angle_gamma   90.00
#
_symmetry.space_group_name_H-M   'P 1'
#
loop_
_entity.id
_entity.type
_entity.pdbx_description
1 polymer ?
#
loop_
_entity_poly.entity_id
_entity_poly.type
_entity_poly.pdbx_seq_one_letter_code
_entity_poly.pdbx_strand_id
1 'polypeptide(L)'
;MLIVASLYIIKATGSQQGLIVAAGGIAVAIFFFLRAKFKNQIVSLFYSISVSIVGFISILGMLQLGPLAGLLYKDSVSYRGEYWQAGINMALANPIFGIGLDSYGTYYRLFRSESATIKPGVDVVTDSSHNVFIDVLSSTGFIGFLFYATLILVVVFECIKFIKGNCNFDPIFVILFSTFIAYNAQSIISINQIGLAIWGWILAGLLLGYTRRINLGIVESKPLPISDLLRTKKTTQTKEIAAGISLGIIAGGVAFFILAIPSFYADASLRKAIKSNSIDDYVEVANQFPVDSARINYIASRITIDGINEQAVTLVRIGLQKFPLDYGLMNSQYLISAEDSEEYKAIGKKLHLADPFNPAYFKFK
;
A
#
# COMPACT_ATOMS: atom_id res chain seq x y z
N MET A 1 -24.76 -15.03 -4.13
CA MET A 1 -24.02 -14.67 -5.35
C MET A 1 -22.64 -14.06 -5.07
N LEU A 2 -22.51 -13.02 -4.26
CA LEU A 2 -21.22 -12.34 -4.03
C LEU A 2 -20.11 -13.23 -3.45
N ILE A 3 -20.39 -14.04 -2.41
CA ILE A 3 -19.40 -14.96 -1.82
C ILE A 3 -18.88 -15.98 -2.86
N VAL A 4 -19.79 -16.54 -3.67
CA VAL A 4 -19.43 -17.51 -4.72
C VAL A 4 -18.57 -16.82 -5.79
N ALA A 5 -18.92 -15.60 -6.18
CA ALA A 5 -18.11 -14.81 -7.11
C ALA A 5 -16.72 -14.48 -6.53
N SER A 6 -16.63 -14.09 -5.25
CA SER A 6 -15.35 -13.84 -4.58
C SER A 6 -14.47 -15.09 -4.51
N LEU A 7 -15.04 -16.25 -4.16
CA LEU A 7 -14.31 -17.52 -4.13
C LEU A 7 -13.86 -17.93 -5.55
N TYR A 8 -14.69 -17.69 -6.56
CA TYR A 8 -14.31 -17.91 -7.96
C TYR A 8 -13.13 -17.02 -8.37
N ILE A 9 -13.16 -15.72 -8.06
CA ILE A 9 -12.08 -14.77 -8.38
C ILE A 9 -10.78 -15.18 -7.66
N ILE A 10 -10.85 -15.53 -6.37
CA ILE A 10 -9.68 -15.98 -5.61
C ILE A 10 -9.06 -17.23 -6.26
N LYS A 11 -9.90 -18.19 -6.66
CA LYS A 11 -9.45 -19.39 -7.37
C LYS A 11 -8.85 -19.05 -8.74
N ALA A 12 -9.52 -18.22 -9.54
CA ALA A 12 -9.10 -17.84 -10.88
C ALA A 12 -7.78 -17.04 -10.89
N THR A 13 -7.54 -16.23 -9.85
CA THR A 13 -6.32 -15.43 -9.70
C THR A 13 -5.16 -16.19 -9.03
N GLY A 14 -5.40 -17.39 -8.50
CA GLY A 14 -4.40 -18.14 -7.75
C GLY A 14 -3.93 -17.43 -6.46
N SER A 15 -4.76 -16.52 -5.93
CA SER A 15 -4.42 -15.69 -4.77
C SER A 15 -4.52 -16.46 -3.46
N GLN A 16 -3.37 -16.94 -2.96
CA GLN A 16 -3.30 -17.58 -1.65
C GLN A 16 -3.63 -16.60 -0.51
N GLN A 17 -3.17 -15.34 -0.62
CA GLN A 17 -3.42 -14.30 0.38
C GLN A 17 -4.92 -14.05 0.57
N GLY A 18 -5.70 -14.03 -0.52
CA GLY A 18 -7.15 -13.86 -0.45
C GLY A 18 -7.85 -14.96 0.35
N LEU A 19 -7.41 -16.22 0.22
CA LEU A 19 -7.94 -17.34 1.02
C LEU A 19 -7.60 -17.21 2.50
N ILE A 20 -6.35 -16.84 2.82
CA ILE A 20 -5.88 -16.69 4.20
C ILE A 20 -6.66 -15.58 4.91
N VAL A 21 -6.84 -14.44 4.24
CA VAL A 21 -7.60 -13.30 4.77
C VAL A 21 -9.08 -13.64 4.97
N ALA A 22 -9.69 -14.35 4.02
CA ALA A 22 -11.06 -14.83 4.16
C ALA A 22 -11.22 -15.80 5.35
N ALA A 23 -10.29 -16.76 5.49
CA ALA A 23 -10.27 -17.69 6.61
C ALA A 23 -10.12 -16.96 7.97
N GLY A 24 -9.25 -15.95 8.03
CA GLY A 24 -9.09 -15.08 9.21
C GLY A 24 -10.37 -14.34 9.59
N GLY A 25 -11.06 -13.74 8.61
CA GLY A 25 -12.35 -13.07 8.84
C GLY A 25 -13.43 -14.02 9.35
N ILE A 26 -13.53 -15.22 8.77
CA ILE A 26 -14.45 -16.28 9.23
C ILE A 26 -14.10 -16.71 10.65
N ALA A 27 -12.81 -16.86 10.98
CA ALA A 27 -12.38 -17.26 12.31
C ALA A 27 -12.80 -16.23 13.38
N VAL A 28 -12.68 -14.93 13.07
CA VAL A 28 -13.18 -13.86 13.95
C VAL A 28 -14.69 -13.96 14.13
N ALA A 29 -15.46 -14.21 13.07
CA ALA A 29 -16.92 -14.35 13.17
C ALA A 29 -17.32 -15.56 14.02
N ILE A 30 -16.65 -16.70 13.85
CA ILE A 30 -16.87 -17.91 14.67
C ILE A 30 -16.53 -17.64 16.14
N PHE A 31 -15.45 -16.92 16.43
CA PHE A 31 -15.10 -16.53 17.80
C PHE A 31 -16.27 -15.81 18.50
N PHE A 32 -16.88 -14.82 17.84
CA PHE A 32 -18.02 -14.10 18.40
C PHE A 32 -19.25 -14.99 18.55
N PHE A 33 -19.51 -15.88 17.60
CA PHE A 33 -20.61 -16.84 17.69
C PHE A 33 -20.45 -17.77 18.90
N LEU A 34 -19.26 -18.35 19.08
CA LEU A 34 -18.96 -19.22 20.22
C LEU A 34 -19.07 -18.48 21.55
N ARG A 35 -18.52 -17.25 21.61
CA ARG A 35 -18.58 -16.38 22.80
C ARG A 35 -20.02 -16.12 23.22
N ALA A 36 -20.90 -15.79 22.26
CA ALA A 36 -22.29 -15.50 22.55
C ALA A 36 -23.11 -16.76 22.88
N LYS A 37 -22.86 -17.88 22.19
CA LYS A 37 -23.61 -19.14 22.36
C LYS A 37 -23.35 -19.79 23.71
N PHE A 38 -22.08 -19.94 24.08
CA PHE A 38 -21.70 -20.70 25.27
C PHE A 38 -21.63 -19.86 26.53
N LYS A 39 -21.48 -18.53 26.41
CA LYS A 39 -21.29 -17.54 27.51
C LYS A 39 -20.10 -17.81 28.45
N ASN A 40 -19.54 -19.01 28.43
CA ASN A 40 -18.32 -19.42 29.10
C ASN A 40 -17.10 -19.05 28.24
N GLN A 41 -16.15 -18.35 28.85
CA GLN A 41 -14.94 -17.87 28.18
C GLN A 41 -13.97 -19.01 27.79
N ILE A 42 -14.05 -20.18 28.44
CA ILE A 42 -13.15 -21.31 28.19
C ILE A 42 -13.24 -21.80 26.74
N VAL A 43 -14.46 -21.90 26.20
CA VAL A 43 -14.67 -22.37 24.81
C VAL A 43 -14.07 -21.38 23.83
N SER A 44 -14.32 -20.08 24.02
CA SER A 44 -13.73 -19.03 23.19
C SER A 44 -12.21 -18.97 23.31
N LEU A 45 -11.66 -19.18 24.51
CA LEU A 45 -10.22 -19.21 24.75
C LEU A 45 -9.56 -20.39 24.04
N PHE A 46 -10.09 -21.60 24.18
CA PHE A 46 -9.56 -22.79 23.51
C PHE A 46 -9.62 -22.65 21.99
N TYR A 47 -10.72 -22.08 21.47
CA TYR A 47 -10.86 -21.75 20.05
C TYR A 47 -9.77 -20.75 19.61
N SER A 48 -9.59 -19.65 20.34
CA SER A 48 -8.57 -18.65 20.03
C SER A 48 -7.14 -19.23 20.05
N ILE A 49 -6.83 -20.09 21.03
CA ILE A 49 -5.53 -20.79 21.09
C ILE A 49 -5.35 -21.68 19.87
N SER A 50 -6.36 -22.50 19.53
CA SER A 50 -6.32 -23.39 18.37
C SER A 50 -6.11 -22.63 17.06
N VAL A 51 -6.87 -21.55 16.84
CA VAL A 51 -6.71 -20.69 15.65
C VAL A 51 -5.33 -20.04 15.60
N SER A 52 -4.81 -19.60 16.76
CA SER A 52 -3.48 -18.99 16.84
C SER A 52 -2.37 -19.98 16.51
N ILE A 53 -2.47 -21.23 16.98
CA ILE A 53 -1.53 -22.31 16.64
C ILE A 53 -1.56 -22.60 15.14
N VAL A 54 -2.75 -22.76 14.55
CA VAL A 54 -2.90 -23.00 13.10
C VAL A 54 -2.34 -21.83 12.29
N GLY A 55 -2.62 -20.59 12.71
CA GLY A 55 -2.09 -19.38 12.09
C GLY A 55 -0.56 -19.32 12.16
N PHE A 56 0.02 -19.62 13.32
CA PHE A 56 1.47 -19.66 13.52
C PHE A 56 2.15 -20.72 12.62
N ILE A 57 1.62 -21.95 12.57
CA ILE A 57 2.13 -23.01 11.69
C ILE A 57 2.01 -22.60 10.21
N SER A 58 0.93 -21.90 9.85
CA SER A 58 0.74 -21.40 8.48
C SER A 58 1.78 -20.34 8.10
N ILE A 59 2.10 -19.41 9.01
CA ILE A 59 3.15 -18.41 8.82
C ILE A 59 4.51 -19.10 8.65
N LEU A 60 4.84 -20.09 9.50
CA LEU A 60 6.07 -20.86 9.35
C LEU A 60 6.15 -21.53 7.96
N GLY A 61 5.05 -22.13 7.50
CA GLY A 61 4.98 -22.69 6.15
C GLY A 61 5.28 -21.67 5.05
N MET A 62 4.75 -20.44 5.15
CA MET A 62 5.05 -19.36 4.20
C MET A 62 6.52 -18.92 4.25
N LEU A 63 7.16 -19.03 5.42
CA LEU A 63 8.59 -18.75 5.62
C LEU A 63 9.49 -19.95 5.28
N GLN A 64 8.98 -20.92 4.52
CA GLN A 64 9.72 -22.12 4.09
C GLN A 64 10.09 -23.07 5.26
N LEU A 65 9.42 -22.94 6.41
CA LEU A 65 9.67 -23.76 7.60
C LEU A 65 8.54 -24.76 7.85
N GLY A 66 8.91 -26.00 8.20
CA GLY A 66 7.97 -27.01 8.68
C GLY A 66 7.10 -27.66 7.60
N PRO A 67 6.10 -28.46 8.01
CA PRO A 67 5.39 -29.39 7.12
C PRO A 67 4.47 -28.71 6.10
N LEU A 68 4.04 -27.47 6.34
CA LEU A 68 3.20 -26.71 5.41
C LEU A 68 4.00 -25.94 4.35
N ALA A 69 5.34 -25.99 4.38
CA ALA A 69 6.18 -25.25 3.45
C ALA A 69 5.87 -25.59 1.98
N GLY A 70 5.76 -26.88 1.64
CA GLY A 70 5.44 -27.32 0.28
C GLY A 70 4.06 -26.87 -0.24
N LEU A 71 3.16 -26.49 0.65
CA LEU A 71 1.80 -26.03 0.29
C LEU A 71 1.68 -24.50 0.26
N LEU A 72 2.35 -23.81 1.20
CA LEU A 72 2.13 -22.38 1.46
C LEU A 72 3.27 -21.47 0.97
N TYR A 73 4.47 -22.00 0.77
CA TYR A 73 5.61 -21.19 0.32
C TYR A 73 5.42 -20.72 -1.14
N LYS A 74 5.79 -19.46 -1.38
CA LYS A 74 5.96 -18.88 -2.72
C LYS A 74 7.15 -17.93 -2.70
N ASP A 75 7.90 -17.84 -3.79
CA ASP A 75 9.04 -16.91 -3.89
C ASP A 75 8.66 -15.45 -3.64
N SER A 76 7.42 -15.06 -4.01
CA SER A 76 6.90 -13.72 -3.71
C SER A 76 6.85 -13.39 -2.21
N VAL A 77 6.84 -14.38 -1.31
CA VAL A 77 6.94 -14.15 0.13
C VAL A 77 8.35 -13.71 0.50
N SER A 78 9.36 -14.39 -0.03
CA SER A 78 10.77 -14.04 0.17
C SER A 78 11.10 -12.65 -0.40
N TYR A 79 10.55 -12.32 -1.57
CA TYR A 79 10.74 -10.99 -2.16
C TYR A 79 10.18 -9.87 -1.27
N ARG A 80 9.01 -10.09 -0.65
CA ARG A 80 8.46 -9.13 0.31
C ARG A 80 9.38 -8.91 1.50
N GLY A 81 10.10 -9.94 1.96
CA GLY A 81 11.10 -9.79 3.03
C GLY A 81 12.18 -8.78 2.67
N GLU A 82 12.73 -8.86 1.46
CA GLU A 82 13.71 -7.89 0.95
C GLU A 82 13.11 -6.48 0.83
N TYR A 83 11.86 -6.38 0.36
CA TYR A 83 11.17 -5.10 0.27
C TYR A 83 10.91 -4.51 1.66
N TRP A 84 10.46 -5.30 2.64
CA TRP A 84 10.27 -4.84 4.01
C TRP A 84 11.57 -4.35 4.62
N GLN A 85 12.66 -5.08 4.40
CA GLN A 85 13.97 -4.70 4.90
C GLN A 85 14.44 -3.36 4.30
N ALA A 86 14.26 -3.15 2.99
CA ALA A 86 14.58 -1.88 2.35
C ALA A 86 13.77 -0.71 2.96
N GLY A 87 12.47 -0.90 3.18
CA GLY A 87 11.62 0.11 3.83
C GLY A 87 12.02 0.41 5.27
N ILE A 88 12.41 -0.60 6.04
CA ILE A 88 12.94 -0.42 7.39
C ILE A 88 14.27 0.36 7.34
N ASN A 89 15.17 0.01 6.42
CA ASN A 89 16.44 0.70 6.24
C ASN A 89 16.23 2.19 5.89
N MET A 90 15.26 2.50 5.01
CA MET A 90 14.88 3.88 4.69
C MET A 90 14.43 4.66 5.93
N ALA A 91 13.60 4.05 6.77
CA ALA A 91 13.07 4.67 7.99
C ALA A 91 14.17 4.85 9.04
N LEU A 92 15.08 3.90 9.20
CA LEU A 92 16.20 4.02 10.13
C LEU A 92 17.20 5.10 9.70
N ALA A 93 17.44 5.24 8.39
CA ALA A 93 18.28 6.30 7.85
C ALA A 93 17.62 7.69 7.90
N ASN A 94 16.29 7.76 7.79
CA ASN A 94 15.52 9.01 7.78
C ASN A 94 14.39 8.96 8.84
N PRO A 95 14.71 8.95 10.14
CA PRO A 95 13.75 8.57 11.19
C PRO A 95 12.64 9.58 11.42
N ILE A 96 12.87 10.87 11.17
CA ILE A 96 11.89 11.90 11.55
C ILE A 96 10.76 11.99 10.51
N PHE A 97 11.13 12.22 9.25
CA PHE A 97 10.19 12.50 8.16
C PHE A 97 10.20 11.46 7.03
N GLY A 98 11.04 10.42 7.13
CA GLY A 98 11.18 9.43 6.08
C GLY A 98 11.85 10.00 4.84
N ILE A 99 11.75 9.25 3.74
CA ILE A 99 12.31 9.61 2.44
C ILE A 99 11.35 10.45 1.56
N GLY A 100 10.17 10.79 2.08
CA GLY A 100 9.11 11.46 1.34
C GLY A 100 8.06 10.50 0.78
N LEU A 101 6.84 11.01 0.59
CA LEU A 101 5.74 10.26 -0.02
C LEU A 101 6.10 9.87 -1.45
N ASP A 102 5.74 8.64 -1.83
CA ASP A 102 5.91 8.10 -3.19
C ASP A 102 7.37 8.06 -3.70
N SER A 103 8.34 8.18 -2.79
CA SER A 103 9.77 8.18 -3.12
C SER A 103 10.43 6.81 -2.98
N TYR A 104 9.67 5.80 -2.57
CA TYR A 104 10.18 4.46 -2.29
C TYR A 104 10.93 3.85 -3.48
N GLY A 105 10.35 3.94 -4.69
CA GLY A 105 10.98 3.41 -5.91
C GLY A 105 12.32 4.07 -6.25
N THR A 106 12.42 5.39 -6.06
CA THR A 106 13.66 6.15 -6.27
C THR A 106 14.79 5.67 -5.34
N TYR A 107 14.45 5.40 -4.07
CA TYR A 107 15.44 5.05 -3.04
C TYR A 107 15.59 3.55 -2.81
N TYR A 108 14.80 2.69 -3.46
CA TYR A 108 14.83 1.25 -3.24
C TYR A 108 16.23 0.65 -3.44
N ARG A 109 16.92 1.03 -4.53
CA ARG A 109 18.28 0.55 -4.83
C ARG A 109 19.32 0.96 -3.79
N LEU A 110 19.14 2.15 -3.20
CA LEU A 110 20.05 2.67 -2.17
C LEU A 110 19.91 1.89 -0.85
N PHE A 111 18.69 1.51 -0.48
CA PHE A 111 18.39 0.92 0.83
C PHE A 111 18.12 -0.59 0.81
N ARG A 112 18.08 -1.24 -0.37
CA ARG A 112 17.97 -2.70 -0.46
C ARG A 112 19.18 -3.39 0.16
N SER A 113 18.97 -4.58 0.69
CA SER A 113 20.06 -5.45 1.14
C SER A 113 20.84 -6.01 -0.05
N GLU A 114 22.09 -6.39 0.16
CA GLU A 114 22.91 -7.08 -0.86
C GLU A 114 22.23 -8.37 -1.36
N SER A 115 21.55 -9.11 -0.47
CA SER A 115 20.80 -10.33 -0.82
C SER A 115 19.72 -10.09 -1.88
N ALA A 116 19.12 -8.89 -1.92
CA ALA A 116 18.14 -8.52 -2.94
C ALA A 116 18.72 -8.52 -4.36
N THR A 117 20.04 -8.34 -4.52
CA THR A 117 20.72 -8.42 -5.83
C THR A 117 20.84 -9.85 -6.35
N ILE A 118 20.73 -10.85 -5.46
CA ILE A 118 20.74 -12.27 -5.81
C ILE A 118 19.30 -12.77 -5.99
N LYS A 119 18.42 -12.47 -5.03
CA LYS A 119 17.01 -12.83 -5.03
C LYS A 119 16.21 -11.68 -4.42
N PRO A 120 15.41 -10.92 -5.18
CA PRO A 120 14.86 -11.24 -6.49
C PRO A 120 15.78 -11.03 -7.70
N GLY A 121 16.89 -10.30 -7.57
CA GLY A 121 17.86 -10.07 -8.65
C GLY A 121 18.26 -8.60 -8.77
N VAL A 122 19.46 -8.33 -9.30
CA VAL A 122 20.07 -6.98 -9.36
C VAL A 122 19.22 -5.95 -10.12
N ASP A 123 18.48 -6.38 -11.13
CA ASP A 123 17.64 -5.50 -11.95
C ASP A 123 16.21 -5.38 -11.43
N VAL A 124 15.82 -6.18 -10.45
CA VAL A 124 14.48 -6.14 -9.87
C VAL A 124 14.36 -4.95 -8.92
N VAL A 125 13.38 -4.11 -9.20
CA VAL A 125 13.02 -2.92 -8.40
C VAL A 125 11.57 -2.97 -7.99
N THR A 126 11.22 -2.22 -6.95
CA THR A 126 9.85 -2.01 -6.53
C THR A 126 9.66 -0.59 -6.03
N ASP A 127 8.46 -0.07 -6.23
CA ASP A 127 7.97 1.24 -5.81
C ASP A 127 7.21 1.21 -4.47
N SER A 128 7.10 0.04 -3.82
CA SER A 128 6.46 -0.07 -2.51
C SER A 128 7.04 -1.22 -1.70
N SER A 129 7.02 -1.05 -0.38
CA SER A 129 7.39 -2.11 0.56
C SER A 129 6.47 -3.34 0.51
N HIS A 130 5.29 -3.28 -0.13
CA HIS A 130 4.28 -4.35 -0.04
C HIS A 130 3.82 -4.62 1.40
N ASN A 131 3.89 -3.61 2.26
CA ASN A 131 3.30 -3.56 3.59
C ASN A 131 2.94 -2.11 3.88
N VAL A 132 1.65 -1.80 3.92
CA VAL A 132 1.16 -0.43 4.08
C VAL A 132 1.77 0.28 5.30
N PHE A 133 2.03 -0.44 6.39
CA PHE A 133 2.64 0.15 7.59
C PHE A 133 4.11 0.52 7.38
N ILE A 134 4.88 -0.36 6.74
CA ILE A 134 6.29 -0.09 6.41
C ILE A 134 6.37 1.02 5.35
N ASP A 135 5.43 1.05 4.42
CA ASP A 135 5.33 2.07 3.38
C ASP A 135 5.10 3.47 3.96
N VAL A 136 4.18 3.58 4.92
CA VAL A 136 3.94 4.82 5.67
C VAL A 136 5.18 5.18 6.50
N LEU A 137 5.80 4.19 7.17
CA LEU A 137 6.99 4.39 7.99
C LEU A 137 8.20 4.88 7.18
N SER A 138 8.50 4.26 6.03
CA SER A 138 9.60 4.68 5.17
C SER A 138 9.33 6.05 4.55
N SER A 139 8.10 6.32 4.13
CA SER A 139 7.73 7.56 3.45
C SER A 139 7.62 8.78 4.37
N THR A 140 7.15 8.58 5.61
CA THR A 140 6.81 9.68 6.54
C THR A 140 7.62 9.67 7.84
N GLY A 141 8.51 8.69 8.01
CA GLY A 141 9.28 8.49 9.23
C GLY A 141 8.41 8.06 10.40
N PHE A 142 9.00 8.04 11.59
CA PHE A 142 8.31 7.68 12.82
C PHE A 142 7.21 8.67 13.17
N ILE A 143 7.34 9.96 12.83
CA ILE A 143 6.30 10.95 13.16
C ILE A 143 5.00 10.61 12.41
N GLY A 144 5.05 10.51 11.08
CA GLY A 144 3.86 10.20 10.29
C GLY A 144 3.32 8.80 10.57
N PHE A 145 4.21 7.82 10.79
CA PHE A 145 3.82 6.48 11.21
C PHE A 145 3.06 6.49 12.54
N LEU A 146 3.51 7.25 13.55
CA LEU A 146 2.83 7.32 14.85
C LEU A 146 1.42 7.92 14.72
N PHE A 147 1.23 8.93 13.88
CA PHE A 147 -0.12 9.44 13.59
C PHE A 147 -0.99 8.37 12.92
N TYR A 148 -0.48 7.70 11.90
CA TYR A 148 -1.20 6.64 11.20
C TYR A 148 -1.57 5.47 12.15
N ALA A 149 -0.60 5.01 12.94
CA ALA A 149 -0.80 3.95 13.93
C ALA A 149 -1.82 4.38 15.00
N THR A 150 -1.78 5.63 15.47
CA THR A 150 -2.74 6.16 16.45
C THR A 150 -4.17 6.08 15.93
N LEU A 151 -4.42 6.42 14.66
CA LEU A 151 -5.76 6.32 14.07
C LEU A 151 -6.30 4.89 14.11
N ILE A 152 -5.46 3.91 13.75
CA ILE A 152 -5.83 2.49 13.79
C ILE A 152 -6.05 2.03 15.23
N LEU A 153 -5.16 2.42 16.16
CA LEU A 153 -5.26 2.06 17.57
C LEU A 153 -6.52 2.63 18.24
N VAL A 154 -6.96 3.83 17.87
CA VAL A 154 -8.22 4.41 18.36
C VAL A 154 -9.42 3.55 17.94
N VAL A 155 -9.47 3.10 16.69
CA VAL A 155 -10.54 2.20 16.21
C VAL A 155 -10.52 0.88 16.98
N VAL A 156 -9.34 0.27 17.13
CA VAL A 156 -9.17 -0.98 17.87
C VAL A 156 -9.59 -0.82 19.33
N PHE A 157 -9.20 0.27 19.98
CA PHE A 157 -9.54 0.55 21.37
C PHE A 157 -11.04 0.69 21.59
N GLU A 158 -11.74 1.44 20.74
CA GLU A 158 -13.21 1.56 20.81
C GLU A 158 -13.91 0.23 20.54
N CYS A 159 -13.41 -0.59 19.61
CA CYS A 159 -13.90 -1.95 19.41
C CYS A 159 -13.68 -2.84 20.64
N ILE A 160 -12.51 -2.78 21.29
CA ILE A 160 -12.24 -3.57 22.50
C ILE A 160 -13.19 -3.17 23.63
N LYS A 161 -13.41 -1.87 23.85
CA LYS A 161 -14.41 -1.39 24.82
C LYS A 161 -15.79 -1.96 24.53
N PHE A 162 -16.22 -1.87 23.27
CA PHE A 162 -17.51 -2.40 22.83
C PHE A 162 -17.64 -3.90 23.08
N ILE A 163 -16.61 -4.68 22.73
CA ILE A 163 -16.58 -6.13 22.94
C ILE A 163 -16.68 -6.47 24.42
N LYS A 164 -15.95 -5.76 25.30
CA LYS A 164 -15.99 -6.00 26.75
C LYS A 164 -17.35 -5.66 27.36
N GLY A 165 -18.03 -4.62 26.86
CA GLY A 165 -19.36 -4.22 27.32
C GLY A 165 -20.51 -5.09 26.80
N ASN A 166 -20.33 -5.80 25.69
CA ASN A 166 -21.39 -6.55 25.01
C ASN A 166 -21.04 -8.04 24.88
N CYS A 167 -21.84 -8.89 25.53
CA CYS A 167 -21.66 -10.35 25.49
C CYS A 167 -22.56 -11.07 24.47
N ASN A 168 -23.56 -10.37 23.91
CA ASN A 168 -24.47 -10.94 22.93
C ASN A 168 -23.87 -10.94 21.52
N PHE A 169 -24.38 -11.81 20.66
CA PHE A 169 -23.97 -11.83 19.25
C PHE A 169 -24.61 -10.65 18.52
N ASP A 170 -23.79 -9.73 18.06
CA ASP A 170 -24.19 -8.59 17.25
C ASP A 170 -23.72 -8.79 15.80
N PRO A 171 -24.59 -9.19 14.87
CA PRO A 171 -24.18 -9.51 13.51
C PRO A 171 -23.59 -8.31 12.77
N ILE A 172 -24.06 -7.09 13.05
CA ILE A 172 -23.58 -5.88 12.35
C ILE A 172 -22.16 -5.56 12.80
N PHE A 173 -21.94 -5.51 14.12
CA PHE A 173 -20.61 -5.30 14.67
C PHE A 173 -19.63 -6.39 14.20
N VAL A 174 -20.04 -7.66 14.25
CA VAL A 174 -19.19 -8.79 13.88
C VAL A 174 -18.78 -8.71 12.41
N ILE A 175 -19.69 -8.36 11.49
CA ILE A 175 -19.36 -8.17 10.07
C ILE A 175 -18.36 -7.03 9.89
N LEU A 176 -18.61 -5.86 10.51
CA LEU A 176 -17.73 -4.71 10.37
C LEU A 176 -16.34 -4.98 10.96
N PHE A 177 -16.30 -5.56 12.15
CA PHE A 177 -15.06 -5.82 12.88
C PHE A 177 -14.24 -6.94 12.24
N SER A 178 -14.85 -8.06 11.86
CA SER A 178 -14.13 -9.14 11.15
C SER A 178 -13.57 -8.67 9.81
N THR A 179 -14.31 -7.84 9.07
CA THR A 179 -13.83 -7.25 7.81
C THR A 179 -12.70 -6.26 8.05
N PHE A 180 -12.76 -5.45 9.11
CA PHE A 180 -11.67 -4.53 9.48
C PHE A 180 -10.39 -5.28 9.89
N ILE A 181 -10.50 -6.38 10.65
CA ILE A 181 -9.36 -7.23 11.00
C ILE A 181 -8.77 -7.87 9.74
N ALA A 182 -9.62 -8.39 8.84
CA ALA A 182 -9.20 -8.94 7.56
C ALA A 182 -8.48 -7.89 6.68
N TYR A 183 -8.97 -6.66 6.65
CA TYR A 183 -8.32 -5.53 5.98
C TYR A 183 -6.92 -5.26 6.55
N ASN A 184 -6.77 -5.19 7.88
CA ASN A 184 -5.47 -4.95 8.51
C ASN A 184 -4.51 -6.12 8.29
N ALA A 185 -5.01 -7.36 8.26
CA ALA A 185 -4.19 -8.52 7.90
C ALA A 185 -3.71 -8.44 6.44
N GLN A 186 -4.59 -8.03 5.51
CA GLN A 186 -4.24 -7.82 4.11
C GLN A 186 -3.22 -6.68 3.95
N SER A 187 -3.37 -5.57 4.67
CA SER A 187 -2.50 -4.40 4.53
C SER A 187 -1.05 -4.66 4.95
N ILE A 188 -0.80 -5.63 5.85
CA ILE A 188 0.56 -6.05 6.23
C ILE A 188 1.30 -6.72 5.06
N ILE A 189 0.60 -7.34 4.11
CA ILE A 189 1.21 -8.14 3.02
C ILE A 189 0.83 -7.64 1.61
N SER A 190 0.38 -6.40 1.51
CA SER A 190 -0.16 -5.78 0.30
C SER A 190 0.36 -4.36 0.10
N ILE A 191 0.22 -3.88 -1.13
CA ILE A 191 0.58 -2.52 -1.54
C ILE A 191 -0.58 -1.58 -1.19
N ASN A 192 -0.27 -0.34 -0.84
CA ASN A 192 -1.26 0.69 -0.54
C ASN A 192 -1.93 1.25 -1.80
N GLN A 193 -2.75 0.43 -2.46
CA GLN A 193 -3.54 0.86 -3.63
C GLN A 193 -4.89 1.46 -3.21
N ILE A 194 -5.44 2.34 -4.06
CA ILE A 194 -6.74 3.02 -3.83
C ILE A 194 -7.85 2.02 -3.50
N GLY A 195 -7.88 0.89 -4.21
CA GLY A 195 -8.86 -0.18 -4.01
C GLY A 195 -8.78 -0.86 -2.64
N LEU A 196 -7.66 -0.77 -1.93
CA LEU A 196 -7.49 -1.26 -0.56
C LEU A 196 -7.73 -0.11 0.44
N ALA A 197 -7.08 1.03 0.25
CA ALA A 197 -7.07 2.16 1.18
C ALA A 197 -8.47 2.67 1.54
N ILE A 198 -9.36 2.81 0.54
CA ILE A 198 -10.72 3.32 0.75
C ILE A 198 -11.50 2.46 1.76
N TRP A 199 -11.38 1.14 1.67
CA TRP A 199 -12.11 0.24 2.58
C TRP A 199 -11.64 0.36 4.03
N GLY A 200 -10.35 0.56 4.24
CA GLY A 200 -9.80 0.78 5.59
C GLY A 200 -10.46 1.97 6.28
N TRP A 201 -10.51 3.11 5.59
CA TRP A 201 -11.11 4.34 6.12
C TRP A 201 -12.63 4.24 6.31
N ILE A 202 -13.34 3.62 5.36
CA ILE A 202 -14.78 3.38 5.48
C ILE A 202 -15.08 2.47 6.68
N LEU A 203 -14.39 1.34 6.81
CA LEU A 203 -14.60 0.38 7.90
C LEU A 203 -14.27 1.00 9.26
N ALA A 204 -13.17 1.75 9.36
CA ALA A 204 -12.80 2.50 10.56
C ALA A 204 -13.90 3.48 10.98
N GLY A 205 -14.38 4.31 10.04
CA GLY A 205 -15.45 5.28 10.29
C GLY A 205 -16.77 4.63 10.67
N LEU A 206 -17.15 3.55 9.99
CA LEU A 206 -18.35 2.77 10.31
C LEU A 206 -18.27 2.16 11.71
N LEU A 207 -17.13 1.57 12.09
CA LEU A 207 -16.93 1.00 13.43
C LEU A 207 -17.03 2.06 14.51
N LEU A 208 -16.32 3.19 14.37
CA LEU A 208 -16.37 4.28 15.34
C LEU A 208 -17.78 4.89 15.47
N GLY A 209 -18.47 5.07 14.33
CA GLY A 209 -19.85 5.56 14.33
C GLY A 209 -20.83 4.58 14.99
N TYR A 210 -20.64 3.28 14.73
CA TYR A 210 -21.46 2.21 15.27
C TYR A 210 -21.30 2.07 16.79
N THR A 211 -20.07 1.94 17.28
CA THR A 211 -19.78 1.81 18.73
C THR A 211 -20.26 3.05 19.50
N ARG A 212 -20.06 4.25 18.94
CA ARG A 212 -20.54 5.49 19.54
C ARG A 212 -22.06 5.57 19.67
N ARG A 213 -22.81 5.14 18.65
CA ARG A 213 -24.29 5.15 18.70
C ARG A 213 -24.84 4.23 19.79
N ILE A 214 -24.21 3.07 19.99
CA ILE A 214 -24.61 2.14 21.07
C ILE A 214 -24.23 2.71 22.44
N ASN A 215 -23.03 3.27 22.59
CA ASN A 215 -22.62 3.92 23.84
C ASN A 215 -23.54 5.09 24.24
N LEU A 216 -24.12 5.79 23.26
CA LEU A 216 -25.09 6.87 23.49
C LEU A 216 -26.54 6.37 23.71
N GLY A 217 -26.77 5.06 23.68
CA GLY A 217 -28.12 4.48 23.81
C GLY A 217 -29.06 4.79 22.64
N ILE A 218 -28.53 5.28 21.51
CA ILE A 218 -29.33 5.64 20.32
C ILE A 218 -29.78 4.38 19.56
N VAL A 219 -29.01 3.30 19.66
CA VAL A 219 -29.31 2.00 19.06
C VAL A 219 -29.16 0.94 20.15
N GLU A 220 -30.18 0.11 20.35
CA GLU A 220 -30.06 -1.08 21.19
C GLU A 220 -29.27 -2.16 20.43
N SER A 221 -28.30 -2.81 21.09
CA SER A 221 -27.59 -3.98 20.58
C SER A 221 -28.47 -5.23 20.61
N LYS A 222 -29.68 -5.16 20.04
CA LYS A 222 -30.56 -6.33 19.86
C LYS A 222 -30.26 -6.98 18.51
N PRO A 223 -30.32 -8.32 18.42
CA PRO A 223 -30.20 -9.01 17.15
C PRO A 223 -31.35 -8.57 16.24
N LEU A 224 -31.07 -7.70 15.27
CA LEU A 224 -32.03 -7.29 14.26
C LEU A 224 -32.32 -8.49 13.35
N PRO A 225 -33.59 -8.85 13.12
CA PRO A 225 -33.97 -9.79 12.08
C PRO A 225 -33.43 -9.31 10.72
N ILE A 226 -32.89 -10.20 9.89
CA ILE A 226 -32.36 -9.87 8.56
C ILE A 226 -33.44 -9.19 7.69
N SER A 227 -34.72 -9.49 7.90
CA SER A 227 -35.86 -8.85 7.25
C SER A 227 -36.00 -7.35 7.56
N ASP A 228 -35.55 -6.91 8.74
CA ASP A 228 -35.58 -5.51 9.15
C ASP A 228 -34.38 -4.71 8.62
N LEU A 229 -33.27 -5.37 8.28
CA LEU A 229 -32.12 -4.75 7.58
C LEU A 229 -32.46 -4.33 6.13
N LEU A 230 -33.42 -5.03 5.50
CA LEU A 230 -33.90 -4.74 4.14
C LEU A 230 -35.06 -3.74 4.11
N ARG A 231 -35.65 -3.42 5.26
CA ARG A 231 -36.69 -2.40 5.37
C ARG A 231 -36.04 -1.04 5.60
N THR A 232 -36.19 -0.14 4.64
CA THR A 232 -35.90 1.29 4.82
C THR A 232 -36.89 1.89 5.81
N LYS A 233 -36.66 1.69 7.11
CA LYS A 233 -37.34 2.47 8.14
C LYS A 233 -36.92 3.93 7.97
N LYS A 234 -37.90 4.82 7.73
CA LYS A 234 -37.72 6.26 7.95
C LYS A 234 -37.45 6.45 9.44
N THR A 235 -36.18 6.61 9.80
CA THR A 235 -35.80 6.89 11.19
C THR A 235 -35.61 8.38 11.38
N THR A 236 -36.31 8.87 12.39
CA THR A 236 -36.45 10.23 12.92
C THR A 236 -35.12 10.82 13.42
N GLN A 237 -34.98 12.14 13.23
CA GLN A 237 -33.98 13.08 13.78
C GLN A 237 -32.60 12.51 14.15
N THR A 238 -31.74 12.37 13.14
CA THR A 238 -30.30 12.47 13.36
C THR A 238 -29.98 13.89 13.83
N LYS A 239 -29.25 14.07 14.94
CA LYS A 239 -28.51 15.32 15.18
C LYS A 239 -27.71 15.60 13.91
N GLU A 240 -28.10 16.64 13.18
CA GLU A 240 -27.48 17.00 11.91
C GLU A 240 -25.98 17.22 12.15
N ILE A 241 -25.15 16.66 11.27
CA ILE A 241 -23.72 16.97 11.29
C ILE A 241 -23.64 18.49 11.10
N ALA A 242 -22.91 19.17 11.99
CA ALA A 242 -22.76 20.62 11.91
C ALA A 242 -22.37 21.01 10.48
N ALA A 243 -23.12 21.92 9.86
CA ALA A 243 -22.96 22.27 8.45
C ALA A 243 -21.51 22.62 8.09
N GLY A 244 -20.76 23.23 9.02
CA GLY A 244 -19.34 23.53 8.86
C GLY A 244 -18.44 22.30 8.65
N ILE A 245 -18.74 21.16 9.27
CA ILE A 245 -17.98 19.91 9.05
C ILE A 245 -18.26 19.37 7.65
N SER A 246 -19.53 19.34 7.25
CA SER A 246 -19.94 18.89 5.91
C SER A 246 -19.36 19.78 4.80
N LEU A 247 -19.43 21.10 4.98
CA LEU A 247 -18.80 22.09 4.10
C LEU A 247 -17.27 21.91 4.05
N GLY A 248 -16.62 21.66 5.18
CA GLY A 248 -15.18 21.40 5.24
C GLY A 248 -14.77 20.16 4.45
N ILE A 249 -15.54 19.06 4.54
CA ILE A 249 -15.29 17.84 3.76
C ILE A 249 -15.43 18.11 2.26
N ILE A 250 -16.52 18.79 1.85
CA ILE A 250 -16.78 19.08 0.44
C ILE A 250 -15.70 20.04 -0.11
N ALA A 251 -15.43 21.14 0.59
CA ALA A 251 -14.44 22.12 0.18
C ALA A 251 -13.04 21.50 0.11
N GLY A 252 -12.67 20.69 1.10
CA GLY A 252 -11.42 19.92 1.08
C GLY A 252 -11.34 18.99 -0.13
N GLY A 253 -12.39 18.21 -0.39
CA GLY A 253 -12.46 17.32 -1.55
C GLY A 253 -12.31 18.06 -2.88
N VAL A 254 -12.99 19.20 -3.04
CA VAL A 254 -12.87 20.05 -4.24
C VAL A 254 -11.46 20.62 -4.38
N ALA A 255 -10.87 21.10 -3.29
CA ALA A 255 -9.51 21.63 -3.31
C ALA A 255 -8.48 20.56 -3.73
N PHE A 256 -8.56 19.35 -3.16
CA PHE A 256 -7.70 18.24 -3.56
C PHE A 256 -7.90 17.85 -5.03
N PHE A 257 -9.15 17.86 -5.51
CA PHE A 257 -9.43 17.57 -6.92
C PHE A 257 -8.78 18.62 -7.84
N ILE A 258 -8.91 19.91 -7.53
CA ILE A 258 -8.28 20.99 -8.29
C ILE A 258 -6.76 20.85 -8.32
N LEU A 259 -6.14 20.51 -7.19
CA LEU A 259 -4.69 20.28 -7.11
C LEU A 259 -4.22 19.08 -7.95
N ALA A 260 -5.08 18.09 -8.19
CA ALA A 260 -4.77 16.92 -9.02
C ALA A 260 -4.94 17.14 -10.53
N ILE A 261 -5.66 18.19 -10.95
CA ILE A 261 -5.93 18.46 -12.38
C ILE A 261 -4.64 18.58 -13.22
N PRO A 262 -3.60 19.32 -12.79
CA PRO A 262 -2.37 19.45 -13.58
C PRO A 262 -1.70 18.10 -13.87
N SER A 263 -1.60 17.22 -12.87
CA SER A 263 -1.03 15.88 -13.05
C SER A 263 -1.86 15.04 -14.03
N PHE A 264 -3.19 15.04 -13.87
CA PHE A 264 -4.09 14.34 -14.77
C PHE A 264 -3.97 14.85 -16.21
N TYR A 265 -3.86 16.17 -16.39
CA TYR A 265 -3.72 16.79 -17.70
C TYR A 265 -2.37 16.45 -18.35
N ALA A 266 -1.27 16.41 -17.59
CA ALA A 266 0.03 15.97 -18.08
C ALA A 266 -0.01 14.51 -18.58
N ASP A 267 -0.68 13.61 -17.84
CA ASP A 267 -0.85 12.22 -18.26
C ASP A 267 -1.75 12.07 -19.50
N ALA A 268 -2.82 12.86 -19.57
CA ALA A 268 -3.68 12.90 -20.75
C ALA A 268 -2.92 13.41 -21.99
N SER A 269 -2.02 14.39 -21.80
CA SER A 269 -1.17 14.95 -22.86
C SER A 269 -0.14 13.92 -23.32
N LEU A 270 0.48 13.16 -22.40
CA LEU A 270 1.35 12.03 -22.74
C LEU A 270 0.62 10.97 -23.57
N ARG A 271 -0.60 10.58 -23.19
CA ARG A 271 -1.39 9.63 -23.99
C ARG A 271 -1.67 10.14 -25.39
N LYS A 272 -1.84 11.44 -25.58
CA LYS A 272 -2.00 12.06 -26.90
C LYS A 272 -0.69 12.01 -27.69
N ALA A 273 0.43 12.38 -27.08
CA ALA A 273 1.76 12.33 -27.70
C ALA A 273 2.15 10.89 -28.13
N ILE A 274 1.81 9.88 -27.31
CA ILE A 274 2.01 8.46 -27.68
C ILE A 274 1.26 8.09 -28.96
N LYS A 275 0.05 8.64 -29.16
CA LYS A 275 -0.77 8.36 -30.35
C LYS A 275 -0.27 9.07 -31.60
N SER A 276 0.21 10.31 -31.47
CA SER A 276 0.79 11.05 -32.61
C SER A 276 2.17 10.53 -32.99
N ASN A 277 2.91 9.99 -32.00
CA ASN A 277 4.26 9.48 -32.14
C ASN A 277 5.24 10.51 -32.75
N SER A 278 5.01 11.79 -32.48
CA SER A 278 5.88 12.90 -32.88
C SER A 278 6.89 13.23 -31.79
N ILE A 279 8.14 13.48 -32.16
CA ILE A 279 9.19 13.84 -31.20
C ILE A 279 8.91 15.21 -30.56
N ASP A 280 8.38 16.16 -31.32
CA ASP A 280 8.05 17.50 -30.80
C ASP A 280 6.95 17.42 -29.71
N ASP A 281 5.91 16.62 -29.93
CA ASP A 281 4.85 16.39 -28.95
C ASP A 281 5.40 15.74 -27.67
N TYR A 282 6.34 14.81 -27.82
CA TYR A 282 7.02 14.19 -26.69
C TYR A 282 7.86 15.21 -25.90
N VAL A 283 8.64 16.07 -26.57
CA VAL A 283 9.46 17.09 -25.90
C VAL A 283 8.59 18.13 -25.19
N GLU A 284 7.47 18.53 -25.78
CA GLU A 284 6.50 19.44 -25.15
C GLU A 284 5.96 18.84 -23.84
N VAL A 285 5.49 17.60 -23.89
CA VAL A 285 4.92 16.90 -22.73
C VAL A 285 5.96 16.61 -21.64
N ALA A 286 7.22 16.34 -22.02
CA ALA A 286 8.30 16.12 -21.06
C ALA A 286 8.55 17.35 -20.18
N ASN A 287 8.40 18.56 -20.75
CA ASN A 287 8.62 19.82 -20.05
C ASN A 287 7.36 20.38 -19.37
N GLN A 288 6.19 19.77 -19.60
CA GLN A 288 4.92 20.20 -19.05
C GLN A 288 4.86 20.08 -17.52
N PHE A 289 4.26 21.07 -16.84
CA PHE A 289 4.01 21.00 -15.40
C PHE A 289 2.81 20.08 -15.07
N PRO A 290 2.88 19.27 -13.98
CA PRO A 290 4.04 19.07 -13.12
C PRO A 290 5.07 18.19 -13.81
N VAL A 291 6.32 18.62 -13.80
CA VAL A 291 7.42 17.84 -14.38
C VAL A 291 7.70 16.64 -13.50
N ASP A 292 7.95 15.48 -14.11
CA ASP A 292 8.12 14.19 -13.45
C ASP A 292 9.24 13.40 -14.12
N SER A 293 10.09 12.73 -13.34
CA SER A 293 11.23 11.98 -13.86
C SER A 293 10.80 10.71 -14.60
N ALA A 294 9.73 10.04 -14.18
CA ALA A 294 9.24 8.83 -14.83
C ALA A 294 8.76 9.14 -16.26
N ARG A 295 8.05 10.25 -16.46
CA ARG A 295 7.63 10.74 -17.77
C ARG A 295 8.81 11.12 -18.65
N ILE A 296 9.81 11.82 -18.10
CA ILE A 296 11.03 12.15 -18.86
C ILE A 296 11.78 10.87 -19.28
N ASN A 297 11.99 9.92 -18.35
CA ASN A 297 12.63 8.63 -18.65
C ASN A 297 11.87 7.85 -19.73
N TYR A 298 10.54 7.76 -19.60
CA TYR A 298 9.69 7.09 -20.57
C TYR A 298 9.83 7.71 -21.95
N ILE A 299 9.72 9.03 -22.05
CA ILE A 299 9.83 9.77 -23.31
C ILE A 299 11.23 9.62 -23.92
N ALA A 300 12.29 9.82 -23.12
CA ALA A 300 13.66 9.68 -23.59
C ALA A 300 13.90 8.28 -24.17
N SER A 301 13.45 7.22 -23.48
CA SER A 301 13.57 5.84 -23.95
C SER A 301 12.78 5.58 -25.23
N ARG A 302 11.64 6.27 -25.42
CA ARG A 302 10.79 6.11 -26.61
C ARG A 302 11.41 6.76 -27.84
N ILE A 303 12.04 7.92 -27.68
CA ILE A 303 12.72 8.65 -28.76
C ILE A 303 14.00 7.92 -29.20
N THR A 304 14.64 7.17 -28.30
CA THR A 304 15.93 6.50 -28.59
C THR A 304 15.82 5.10 -29.19
N ILE A 305 14.63 4.61 -29.53
CA ILE A 305 14.43 3.24 -30.04
C ILE A 305 15.22 2.99 -31.33
N ASP A 306 15.33 4.00 -32.21
CA ASP A 306 16.03 3.90 -33.48
C ASP A 306 17.49 4.40 -33.42
N GLY A 307 18.01 4.67 -32.22
CA GLY A 307 19.35 5.19 -31.98
C GLY A 307 19.39 6.43 -31.07
N ILE A 308 20.59 6.89 -30.74
CA ILE A 308 20.78 8.06 -29.87
C ILE A 308 20.32 9.33 -30.61
N ASN A 309 19.32 10.01 -30.05
CA ASN A 309 18.75 11.25 -30.58
C ASN A 309 19.15 12.45 -29.71
N GLU A 310 19.53 13.58 -30.33
CA GLU A 310 19.96 14.80 -29.62
C GLU A 310 18.90 15.35 -28.65
N GLN A 311 17.61 15.28 -29.02
CA GLN A 311 16.53 15.73 -28.16
C GLN A 311 16.38 14.84 -26.93
N ALA A 312 16.59 13.53 -27.07
CA ALA A 312 16.58 12.60 -25.93
C ALA A 312 17.75 12.88 -24.97
N VAL A 313 18.96 13.15 -25.50
CA VAL A 313 20.11 13.56 -24.68
C VAL A 313 19.81 14.86 -23.92
N THR A 314 19.18 15.82 -24.59
CA THR A 314 18.79 17.10 -23.98
C THR A 314 17.76 16.89 -22.87
N LEU A 315 16.75 16.05 -23.09
CA LEU A 315 15.74 15.70 -22.08
C LEU A 315 16.36 15.01 -20.86
N VAL A 316 17.29 14.07 -21.05
CA VAL A 316 17.98 13.40 -19.94
C VAL A 316 18.77 14.41 -19.11
N ARG A 317 19.48 15.35 -19.75
CA ARG A 317 20.24 16.40 -19.06
C ARG A 317 19.34 17.35 -18.27
N ILE A 318 18.23 17.82 -18.86
CA ILE A 318 17.24 18.66 -18.16
C ILE A 318 16.62 17.88 -17.00
N GLY A 319 16.29 16.61 -17.22
CA GLY A 319 15.80 15.69 -16.21
C GLY A 319 16.76 15.60 -15.03
N LEU A 320 18.05 15.35 -15.27
CA LEU A 320 19.08 15.25 -14.23
C LEU A 320 19.31 16.54 -13.45
N GLN A 321 19.14 17.71 -14.08
CA GLN A 321 19.20 18.98 -13.36
C GLN A 321 18.05 19.10 -12.35
N LYS A 322 16.86 18.59 -12.69
CA LYS A 322 15.68 18.67 -11.84
C LYS A 322 15.57 17.53 -10.82
N PHE A 323 15.98 16.33 -11.22
CA PHE A 323 15.90 15.09 -10.46
C PHE A 323 17.28 14.42 -10.39
N PRO A 324 18.23 15.02 -9.66
CA PRO A 324 19.63 14.57 -9.67
C PRO A 324 19.84 13.19 -9.04
N LEU A 325 18.84 12.66 -8.33
CA LEU A 325 18.87 11.36 -7.66
C LEU A 325 18.09 10.27 -8.43
N ASP A 326 17.48 10.59 -9.56
CA ASP A 326 16.73 9.62 -10.35
C ASP A 326 17.68 8.62 -11.03
N TYR A 327 17.57 7.35 -10.64
CA TYR A 327 18.43 6.29 -11.14
C TYR A 327 18.29 6.08 -12.66
N GLY A 328 17.07 6.17 -13.20
CA GLY A 328 16.82 5.97 -14.63
C GLY A 328 17.51 7.03 -15.49
N LEU A 329 17.45 8.28 -15.05
CA LEU A 329 18.10 9.40 -15.71
C LEU A 329 19.62 9.30 -15.60
N MET A 330 20.15 8.93 -14.42
CA MET A 330 21.59 8.71 -14.25
C MET A 330 22.09 7.56 -15.13
N ASN A 331 21.35 6.46 -15.20
CA ASN A 331 21.71 5.31 -16.02
C ASN A 331 21.65 5.66 -17.52
N SER A 332 20.65 6.43 -17.94
CA SER A 332 20.56 6.92 -19.32
C SER A 332 21.75 7.81 -19.67
N GLN A 333 22.12 8.74 -18.79
CA GLN A 333 23.29 9.61 -18.98
C GLN A 333 24.60 8.81 -19.03
N TYR A 334 24.73 7.77 -18.20
CA TYR A 334 25.88 6.88 -18.20
C TYR A 334 26.05 6.14 -19.53
N LEU A 335 24.96 5.63 -20.09
CA LEU A 335 24.98 4.88 -21.35
C LEU A 335 25.28 5.74 -22.58
N ILE A 336 24.93 7.02 -22.57
CA ILE A 336 25.22 7.95 -23.68
C ILE A 336 26.59 8.64 -23.53
N SER A 337 27.22 8.59 -22.35
CA SER A 337 28.52 9.20 -22.11
C SER A 337 29.62 8.40 -22.81
N ALA A 338 30.59 9.10 -23.41
CA ALA A 338 31.74 8.44 -24.00
C ALA A 338 32.53 7.66 -22.94
N GLU A 339 32.93 6.44 -23.25
CA GLU A 339 33.70 5.58 -22.35
C GLU A 339 34.98 6.31 -21.88
N ASP A 340 35.31 6.15 -20.59
CA ASP A 340 36.44 6.79 -19.91
C ASP A 340 36.48 8.33 -19.87
N SER A 341 35.45 9.00 -20.37
CA SER A 341 35.28 10.44 -20.16
C SER A 341 35.11 10.79 -18.68
N GLU A 342 35.43 12.04 -18.32
CA GLU A 342 35.21 12.52 -16.95
C GLU A 342 33.72 12.51 -16.56
N GLU A 343 32.83 12.75 -17.52
CA GLU A 343 31.38 12.63 -17.33
C GLU A 343 30.98 11.19 -17.01
N TYR A 344 31.48 10.21 -17.79
CA TYR A 344 31.24 8.79 -17.58
C TYR A 344 31.67 8.34 -16.18
N LYS A 345 32.87 8.73 -15.74
CA LYS A 345 33.37 8.42 -14.39
C LYS A 345 32.54 9.10 -13.30
N ALA A 346 32.15 10.37 -13.51
CA ALA A 346 31.36 11.12 -12.54
C ALA A 346 29.96 10.52 -12.35
N ILE A 347 29.27 10.16 -13.44
CA ILE A 347 27.96 9.52 -13.38
C ILE A 347 28.08 8.08 -12.84
N GLY A 348 29.12 7.33 -13.23
CA GLY A 348 29.39 5.99 -12.70
C GLY A 348 29.53 5.98 -11.17
N LYS A 349 30.22 6.98 -10.60
CA LYS A 349 30.30 7.18 -9.14
C LYS A 349 28.93 7.44 -8.51
N LYS A 350 28.11 8.29 -9.13
CA LYS A 350 26.73 8.56 -8.64
C LYS A 350 25.85 7.31 -8.69
N LEU A 351 25.95 6.52 -9.75
CA LEU A 351 25.24 5.24 -9.88
C LEU A 351 25.68 4.24 -8.83
N HIS A 352 26.99 4.16 -8.55
CA HIS A 352 27.48 3.34 -7.44
C HIS A 352 26.91 3.80 -6.09
N LEU A 353 26.87 5.11 -5.82
CA LEU A 353 26.26 5.62 -4.60
C LEU A 353 24.76 5.35 -4.51
N ALA A 354 24.04 5.39 -5.63
CA ALA A 354 22.60 5.16 -5.69
C ALA A 354 22.22 3.66 -5.66
N ASP A 355 23.13 2.76 -6.03
CA ASP A 355 22.96 1.31 -5.97
C ASP A 355 24.28 0.62 -5.54
N PRO A 356 24.63 0.72 -4.24
CA PRO A 356 25.94 0.32 -3.72
C PRO A 356 26.28 -1.15 -3.93
N PHE A 357 25.27 -2.00 -4.08
CA PHE A 357 25.41 -3.44 -4.23
C PHE A 357 25.38 -3.91 -5.69
N ASN A 358 25.25 -3.01 -6.67
CA ASN A 358 25.25 -3.38 -8.08
C ASN A 358 26.68 -3.59 -8.62
N PRO A 359 27.04 -4.83 -9.04
CA PRO A 359 28.39 -5.12 -9.53
C PRO A 359 28.80 -4.31 -10.76
N ALA A 360 27.84 -3.84 -11.57
CA ALA A 360 28.09 -3.04 -12.77
C ALA A 360 28.88 -1.75 -12.49
N TYR A 361 28.79 -1.24 -11.26
CA TYR A 361 29.40 0.03 -10.87
C TYR A 361 30.55 -0.12 -9.86
N PHE A 362 30.99 -1.33 -9.55
CA PHE A 362 32.08 -1.54 -8.57
C PHE A 362 33.42 -0.94 -8.98
N LYS A 363 33.65 -0.73 -10.28
CA LYS A 363 34.83 -0.02 -10.79
C LYS A 363 34.85 1.47 -10.45
N PHE A 364 33.73 2.02 -9.96
CA PHE A 364 33.58 3.41 -9.55
C PHE A 364 33.49 3.59 -8.03
N LYS A 365 33.83 2.54 -7.25
CA LYS A 365 33.93 2.59 -5.78
C LYS A 365 34.87 3.68 -5.29
#